data_AF-A0A7V4UX54-F1
#
_entry.id   AF-A0A7V4UX54-F1
#
_cell.length_a   1.000
_cell.length_b   1.000
_cell.length_c   1.000
_cell.angle_alpha   90.00
_cell.angle_beta   90.00
_cell.angle_gamma   90.00
#
_symmetry.space_group_name_H-M   'P 1'
#
loop_
_entity.id
_entity.type
_entity.pdbx_description
1 polymer ?
#
loop_
_entity_poly.entity_id
_entity_poly.type
_entity_poly.pdbx_seq_one_letter_code
_entity_poly.pdbx_strand_id
1 'polypeptide(L)'
;PASGQVSLEQGKYLHNLLGMPALLVLLLGGLSSVIYGVAATGFLGKNWGIWFGGIGTVLVGLAIFSLAGFQDTAFYPSSSDLQSSLTIYNASSSKYTLTVMSYVAIGVPFVLAYVAYVWKLMDAKQLTLAELTGKDAKEMY
;
A
#
# COMPACT_ATOMS: atom_id res chain seq x y z
N PRO A 1 -14.05 -17.57 -12.02
CA PRO A 1 -14.44 -18.32 -13.25
C PRO A 1 -15.88 -18.90 -13.13
N ALA A 2 -16.57 -19.15 -14.26
CA ALA A 2 -18.02 -19.46 -14.29
C ALA A 2 -18.50 -20.61 -13.38
N SER A 3 -17.61 -21.49 -12.91
CA SER A 3 -17.90 -22.59 -11.99
C SER A 3 -17.72 -22.26 -10.50
N GLY A 4 -17.05 -21.15 -10.15
CA GLY A 4 -16.72 -20.79 -8.76
C GLY A 4 -15.77 -21.73 -8.03
N GLN A 5 -15.27 -22.78 -8.70
CA GLN A 5 -14.40 -23.78 -8.07
C GLN A 5 -12.98 -23.27 -7.91
N VAL A 6 -12.42 -23.50 -6.73
CA VAL A 6 -11.02 -23.19 -6.39
C VAL A 6 -10.15 -24.41 -6.67
N SER A 7 -9.08 -24.22 -7.41
CA SER A 7 -8.12 -25.29 -7.73
C SER A 7 -6.70 -24.76 -7.63
N LEU A 8 -5.74 -25.68 -7.46
CA LEU A 8 -4.33 -25.32 -7.40
C LEU A 8 -3.79 -25.09 -8.81
N GLU A 9 -3.12 -23.96 -8.99
CA GLU A 9 -2.48 -23.59 -10.25
C GLU A 9 -1.00 -23.33 -9.99
N GLN A 10 -0.13 -24.05 -10.69
CA GLN A 10 1.32 -23.87 -10.57
C GLN A 10 1.72 -22.49 -11.11
N GLY A 11 2.51 -21.74 -10.34
CA GLY A 11 3.00 -20.43 -10.77
C GLY A 11 1.92 -19.33 -10.81
N LYS A 12 0.79 -19.50 -10.10
CA LYS A 12 -0.36 -18.58 -10.14
C LYS A 12 0.01 -17.10 -10.09
N TYR A 13 0.83 -16.69 -9.12
CA TYR A 13 1.20 -15.28 -8.96
C TYR A 13 2.03 -14.73 -10.12
N LEU A 14 2.87 -15.56 -10.75
CA LEU A 14 3.58 -15.15 -11.96
C LEU A 14 2.62 -14.98 -13.14
N HIS A 15 1.68 -15.91 -13.31
CA HIS A 15 0.63 -15.79 -14.33
C HIS A 15 -0.23 -14.55 -14.12
N ASN A 16 -0.60 -14.24 -12.88
CA ASN A 16 -1.34 -13.02 -12.55
C ASN A 16 -0.54 -11.76 -12.91
N LEU A 17 0.77 -11.76 -12.62
CA LEU A 17 1.62 -10.61 -12.89
C LEU A 17 1.76 -10.35 -14.40
N LEU A 18 1.92 -11.41 -15.18
CA LEU A 18 1.99 -11.33 -16.65
C LEU A 18 0.62 -11.05 -17.28
N GLY A 19 -0.46 -11.55 -16.69
CA GLY A 19 -1.83 -11.33 -17.13
C GLY A 19 -2.39 -9.93 -16.80
N MET A 20 -1.76 -9.21 -15.87
CA MET A 20 -2.15 -7.86 -15.46
C MET A 20 -1.00 -6.87 -15.68
N PRO A 21 -0.79 -6.35 -16.91
CA PRO A 21 0.32 -5.45 -17.23
C PRO A 21 0.40 -4.21 -16.34
N ALA A 22 -0.74 -3.71 -15.85
CA ALA A 22 -0.78 -2.60 -14.91
C ALA A 22 -0.03 -2.91 -13.60
N LEU A 23 -0.19 -4.10 -13.03
CA LEU A 23 0.51 -4.51 -11.80
C LEU A 23 2.00 -4.68 -12.05
N LEU A 24 2.39 -5.21 -13.21
CA LEU A 24 3.79 -5.30 -13.62
C LEU A 24 4.45 -3.91 -13.69
N VAL A 25 3.78 -2.93 -14.30
CA VAL A 25 4.27 -1.55 -14.38
C VAL A 25 4.38 -0.92 -12.99
N LEU A 26 3.38 -1.11 -12.13
CA LEU A 26 3.43 -0.63 -10.74
C LEU A 26 4.60 -1.25 -9.97
N LEU A 27 4.82 -2.56 -10.10
CA LEU A 27 5.88 -3.28 -9.42
C LEU A 27 7.26 -2.82 -9.89
N LEU A 28 7.50 -2.81 -11.21
CA LEU A 28 8.80 -2.44 -11.78
C LEU A 28 9.09 -0.95 -11.58
N GLY A 29 8.10 -0.08 -11.78
CA GLY A 29 8.22 1.35 -11.53
C GLY A 29 8.49 1.65 -10.06
N GLY A 30 7.76 0.97 -9.16
CA GLY A 30 7.95 1.07 -7.72
C GLY A 30 9.35 0.64 -7.27
N LEU A 31 9.80 -0.55 -7.68
CA LEU A 31 11.13 -1.07 -7.36
C LEU A 31 12.23 -0.16 -7.90
N SER A 32 12.12 0.29 -9.16
CA SER A 32 13.09 1.19 -9.76
C SER A 32 13.15 2.53 -9.02
N SER A 33 12.00 3.06 -8.60
CA SER A 33 11.92 4.30 -7.81
C SER A 33 12.56 4.14 -6.42
N VAL A 34 12.34 3.01 -5.74
CA VAL A 34 12.97 2.72 -4.44
C VAL A 34 14.49 2.61 -4.58
N ILE A 35 14.96 1.82 -5.56
CA ILE A 35 16.40 1.66 -5.83
C ILE A 35 17.04 3.02 -6.11
N TYR A 36 16.38 3.85 -6.93
CA TYR A 36 16.86 5.19 -7.22
C TYR A 36 16.86 6.08 -5.96
N GLY A 37 15.83 6.02 -5.11
CA GLY A 37 15.78 6.78 -3.85
C GLY A 37 16.92 6.43 -2.90
N VAL A 38 17.24 5.14 -2.75
CA VAL A 38 18.36 4.66 -1.96
C VAL A 38 19.69 5.11 -2.58
N ALA A 39 19.85 4.94 -3.90
CA ALA A 39 21.10 5.32 -4.57
C ALA A 39 21.35 6.84 -4.52
N ALA A 40 20.30 7.64 -4.74
CA ALA A 40 20.35 9.09 -4.66
C ALA A 40 20.82 9.57 -3.28
N THR A 41 20.35 8.94 -2.21
CA THR A 41 20.70 9.32 -0.84
C THR A 41 22.07 8.78 -0.44
N GLY A 42 22.34 7.50 -0.72
CA GLY A 42 23.54 6.81 -0.24
C GLY A 42 24.80 7.07 -1.08
N PHE A 43 24.69 7.24 -2.40
CA PHE A 43 25.84 7.40 -3.29
C PHE A 43 25.96 8.81 -3.88
N LEU A 44 24.84 9.49 -4.13
CA LEU A 44 24.84 10.82 -4.75
C LEU A 44 24.73 11.98 -3.73
N GLY A 45 24.58 11.67 -2.43
CA GLY A 45 24.47 12.69 -1.37
C GLY A 45 23.24 13.60 -1.49
N LYS A 46 22.18 13.15 -2.19
CA LYS A 46 20.95 13.93 -2.39
C LYS A 46 19.98 13.67 -1.24
N ASN A 47 19.54 14.73 -0.57
CA ASN A 47 18.63 14.62 0.59
C ASN A 47 17.16 14.36 0.23
N TRP A 48 16.81 14.21 -1.05
CA TRP A 48 15.43 14.07 -1.51
C TRP A 48 15.06 12.65 -1.93
N GLY A 49 15.89 11.65 -1.60
CA GLY A 49 15.61 10.25 -1.93
C GLY A 49 14.33 9.71 -1.28
N ILE A 50 13.87 10.32 -0.18
CA ILE A 50 12.59 9.96 0.47
C ILE A 50 11.38 10.11 -0.46
N TRP A 51 11.39 11.06 -1.40
CA TRP A 51 10.28 11.25 -2.33
C TRP A 51 10.16 10.09 -3.32
N PHE A 52 11.30 9.59 -3.81
CA PHE A 52 11.35 8.43 -4.70
C PHE A 52 11.15 7.11 -3.94
N GLY A 53 11.73 6.99 -2.75
CA GLY A 53 11.59 5.83 -1.87
C GLY A 53 10.15 5.68 -1.35
N GLY A 54 9.54 6.76 -0.89
CA GLY A 54 8.17 6.77 -0.35
C GLY A 54 7.14 6.41 -1.41
N ILE A 55 7.12 7.14 -2.53
CA ILE A 55 6.20 6.83 -3.64
C ILE A 55 6.45 5.42 -4.17
N GLY A 56 7.71 5.05 -4.38
CA GLY A 56 8.07 3.73 -4.87
C GLY A 56 7.57 2.60 -3.95
N THR A 57 7.70 2.77 -2.64
CA THR A 57 7.22 1.79 -1.65
C THR A 57 5.70 1.61 -1.72
N VAL A 58 4.94 2.71 -1.87
CA VAL A 58 3.48 2.65 -2.04
C VAL A 58 3.11 1.87 -3.32
N LEU A 59 3.79 2.15 -4.44
CA LEU A 59 3.53 1.44 -5.71
C LEU A 59 3.83 -0.06 -5.61
N VAL A 60 4.94 -0.44 -4.97
CA VAL A 60 5.28 -1.85 -4.71
C VAL A 60 4.22 -2.52 -3.84
N GLY A 61 3.80 -1.88 -2.74
CA GLY A 61 2.76 -2.39 -1.86
C GLY A 61 1.44 -2.61 -2.59
N LEU A 62 0.99 -1.62 -3.37
CA LEU A 62 -0.22 -1.74 -4.19
C LEU A 62 -0.12 -2.89 -5.19
N ALA A 63 1.02 -3.06 -5.85
CA ALA A 63 1.22 -4.15 -6.80
C ALA A 63 1.13 -5.53 -6.13
N ILE A 64 1.85 -5.73 -5.02
CA ILE A 64 1.89 -7.01 -4.29
C ILE A 64 0.52 -7.38 -3.72
N PHE A 65 -0.16 -6.45 -3.04
CA PHE A 65 -1.47 -6.73 -2.46
C PHE A 65 -2.55 -6.97 -3.53
N SER A 66 -2.49 -6.23 -4.63
CA SER A 66 -3.40 -6.46 -5.77
C SER A 66 -3.15 -7.81 -6.43
N LEU A 67 -1.89 -8.24 -6.54
CA LEU A 67 -1.52 -9.54 -7.11
C LEU A 67 -2.07 -10.71 -6.29
N ALA A 68 -2.17 -10.54 -4.97
CA ALA A 68 -2.69 -11.55 -4.06
C ALA A 68 -4.22 -11.74 -4.15
N GLY A 69 -4.97 -10.72 -4.55
CA GLY A 69 -6.44 -10.75 -4.53
C GLY A 69 -7.13 -10.66 -5.90
N PHE A 70 -6.45 -10.17 -6.93
CA PHE A 70 -7.03 -10.02 -8.28
C PHE A 70 -6.74 -11.24 -9.18
N GLN A 71 -7.33 -11.23 -10.38
CA GLN A 71 -7.20 -12.30 -11.37
C GLN A 71 -7.70 -13.68 -10.90
N ASP A 72 -8.95 -13.73 -10.41
CA ASP A 72 -9.60 -14.95 -9.91
C ASP A 72 -8.79 -15.68 -8.82
N THR A 73 -8.07 -14.93 -7.99
CA THR A 73 -7.21 -15.50 -6.94
C THR A 73 -7.94 -15.53 -5.60
N ALA A 74 -7.80 -16.65 -4.88
CA ALA A 74 -8.17 -16.72 -3.48
C ALA A 74 -7.09 -16.03 -2.64
N PHE A 75 -7.42 -14.87 -2.07
CA PHE A 75 -6.49 -14.12 -1.23
C PHE A 75 -6.26 -14.80 0.13
N TYR A 76 -7.18 -15.70 0.54
CA TYR A 76 -7.03 -16.51 1.73
C TYR A 76 -7.39 -17.97 1.43
N PRO A 77 -6.43 -18.76 0.90
CA PRO A 77 -6.67 -20.15 0.51
C PRO A 77 -6.75 -21.07 1.73
N SER A 78 -7.71 -22.00 1.71
CA SER A 78 -7.85 -23.04 2.72
C SER A 78 -6.97 -24.25 2.37
N SER A 79 -6.25 -24.79 3.35
CA SER A 79 -5.39 -25.97 3.16
C SER A 79 -6.13 -27.30 3.37
N SER A 80 -7.24 -27.30 4.11
CA SER A 80 -8.01 -28.53 4.40
C SER A 80 -9.08 -28.83 3.34
N ASP A 81 -9.73 -27.78 2.84
CA ASP A 81 -10.70 -27.86 1.75
C ASP A 81 -10.56 -26.63 0.87
N LEU A 82 -10.10 -26.82 -0.37
CA LEU A 82 -9.87 -25.74 -1.32
C LEU A 82 -11.15 -24.95 -1.61
N GLN A 83 -12.33 -25.58 -1.60
CA GLN A 83 -13.59 -24.90 -1.90
C GLN A 83 -14.03 -23.93 -0.80
N SER A 84 -13.50 -24.10 0.42
CA SER A 84 -13.70 -23.18 1.54
C SER A 84 -12.76 -21.95 1.51
N SER A 85 -12.03 -21.74 0.41
CA SER A 85 -11.12 -20.58 0.27
C SER A 85 -11.87 -19.26 0.08
N LEU A 86 -11.32 -18.18 0.64
CA LEU A 86 -11.91 -16.85 0.53
C LEU A 86 -11.37 -16.11 -0.70
N THR A 87 -12.29 -15.57 -1.48
CA THR A 87 -12.06 -14.81 -2.70
C THR A 87 -12.82 -13.49 -2.61
N ILE A 88 -12.49 -12.53 -3.48
CA ILE A 88 -13.21 -11.24 -3.52
C ILE A 88 -14.72 -11.40 -3.77
N TYR A 89 -15.14 -12.50 -4.39
CA TYR A 89 -16.54 -12.75 -4.73
C TYR A 89 -17.37 -13.29 -3.56
N ASN A 90 -16.77 -14.09 -2.67
CA ASN A 90 -17.49 -14.72 -1.54
C ASN A 90 -17.26 -14.02 -0.19
N ALA A 91 -16.18 -13.24 -0.05
CA ALA A 91 -15.80 -12.56 1.19
C ALA A 91 -16.04 -11.04 1.17
N SER A 92 -16.82 -10.55 0.21
CA SER A 92 -17.21 -9.13 0.12
C SER A 92 -18.59 -8.88 0.74
N SER A 93 -18.78 -7.68 1.28
CA SER A 93 -20.08 -7.21 1.78
C SER A 93 -21.14 -7.15 0.67
N SER A 94 -22.41 -7.02 1.09
CA SER A 94 -23.53 -6.83 0.16
C SER A 94 -23.33 -5.60 -0.73
N LYS A 95 -23.93 -5.63 -1.93
CA LYS A 95 -23.82 -4.54 -2.91
C LYS A 95 -24.26 -3.19 -2.32
N TYR A 96 -25.29 -3.19 -1.48
CA TYR A 96 -25.75 -2.00 -0.76
C TYR A 96 -24.64 -1.41 0.10
N THR A 97 -24.07 -2.20 1.01
CA THR A 97 -23.00 -1.77 1.92
C THR A 97 -21.77 -1.29 1.15
N LEU A 98 -21.34 -2.05 0.13
CA LEU A 98 -20.18 -1.70 -0.69
C LEU A 98 -20.39 -0.37 -1.44
N THR A 99 -21.60 -0.12 -1.93
CA THR A 99 -21.96 1.14 -2.59
C THR A 99 -21.88 2.32 -1.64
N VAL A 100 -22.46 2.19 -0.43
CA VAL A 100 -22.40 3.25 0.59
C VAL A 100 -20.95 3.54 0.99
N MET A 101 -20.15 2.51 1.25
CA MET A 101 -18.73 2.69 1.61
C MET A 101 -17.91 3.30 0.47
N SER A 102 -18.27 3.03 -0.79
CA SER A 102 -17.63 3.68 -1.94
C SER A 102 -17.87 5.18 -1.96
N TYR A 103 -19.08 5.65 -1.60
CA TYR A 103 -19.35 7.07 -1.43
C TYR A 103 -18.56 7.68 -0.26
N VAL A 104 -18.45 6.97 0.87
CA VAL A 104 -17.62 7.41 2.00
C VAL A 104 -16.15 7.54 1.59
N ALA A 105 -15.64 6.62 0.76
CA ALA A 105 -14.27 6.64 0.28
C ALA A 105 -13.92 7.87 -0.59
N ILE A 106 -14.92 8.56 -1.17
CA ILE A 106 -14.71 9.85 -1.86
C ILE A 106 -14.15 10.91 -0.90
N GLY A 107 -14.35 10.76 0.42
CA GLY A 107 -13.78 11.63 1.46
C GLY A 107 -12.28 11.43 1.73
N VAL A 108 -11.64 10.39 1.19
CA VAL A 108 -10.20 10.11 1.41
C VAL A 108 -9.28 11.29 1.05
N PRO A 109 -9.47 12.03 -0.06
CA PRO A 109 -8.64 13.20 -0.37
C PRO A 109 -8.68 14.30 0.69
N PHE A 110 -9.82 14.48 1.37
CA PHE A 110 -9.93 15.44 2.47
C PHE A 110 -9.07 15.02 3.67
N VAL A 111 -9.10 13.73 4.02
CA VAL A 111 -8.25 13.17 5.08
C VAL A 111 -6.77 13.32 4.72
N LEU A 112 -6.38 13.02 3.47
CA LEU A 112 -5.00 13.19 3.01
C LEU A 112 -4.56 14.66 3.05
N ALA A 113 -5.43 15.59 2.68
CA ALA A 113 -5.15 17.03 2.75
C ALA A 113 -4.91 17.48 4.21
N TYR A 114 -5.73 16.99 5.15
CA TYR A 114 -5.55 17.24 6.57
C TYR A 114 -4.21 16.68 7.09
N VAL A 115 -3.88 15.42 6.77
CA VAL A 115 -2.61 14.81 7.16
C VAL A 115 -1.43 15.61 6.59
N ALA A 116 -1.48 16.01 5.32
CA ALA A 116 -0.43 16.82 4.71
C ALA A 116 -0.30 18.21 5.38
N TYR A 117 -1.42 18.84 5.73
CA TYR A 117 -1.43 20.10 6.47
C TYR A 117 -0.80 19.98 7.85
N VAL A 118 -1.16 18.94 8.62
CA VAL A 118 -0.60 18.69 9.95
C VAL A 118 0.90 18.38 9.86
N TRP A 119 1.33 17.56 8.90
CA TRP A 119 2.75 17.31 8.66
C TRP A 119 3.53 18.59 8.35
N LYS A 120 2.96 19.47 7.52
CA LYS A 120 3.55 20.78 7.22
C LYS A 120 3.69 21.64 8.48
N LEU A 121 2.68 21.66 9.36
CA LEU A 121 2.74 22.40 10.61
C LEU A 121 3.79 21.84 11.57
N MET A 122 3.93 20.52 11.64
CA MET A 122 4.95 19.87 12.46
C MET A 122 6.36 20.17 11.94
N ASP A 123 6.56 20.11 10.62
CA ASP A 123 7.87 20.34 10.01
C ASP A 123 8.27 21.83 10.03
N ALA A 124 7.32 22.75 10.25
CA ALA A 124 7.59 24.18 10.35
C ALA A 124 8.40 24.56 11.60
N LYS A 125 8.35 23.78 12.68
CA LYS A 125 9.14 23.99 13.90
C LYS A 125 9.99 22.75 14.16
N GLN A 126 11.28 22.84 13.86
CA GLN A 126 12.20 21.76 14.15
C GLN A 126 12.41 21.62 15.65
N LEU A 127 12.38 20.37 16.14
CA LEU A 127 12.69 20.05 17.53
C LEU A 127 14.12 20.47 17.86
N THR A 128 14.27 21.31 18.88
CA THR A 128 15.60 21.75 19.34
C THR A 128 16.05 20.91 20.54
N LEU A 129 17.37 20.73 20.68
CA LEU A 129 17.93 20.02 21.84
C LEU A 129 17.53 20.68 23.18
N ALA A 130 17.35 22.00 23.18
CA ALA A 130 16.89 22.75 24.36
C ALA A 130 15.46 22.38 24.80
N GLU A 131 14.56 22.05 23.87
CA GLU A 131 13.20 21.57 24.18
C GLU A 131 13.21 20.14 24.72
N LEU A 132 14.20 19.33 24.33
CA LEU A 132 14.38 17.96 24.82
C LEU A 132 15.02 17.91 26.22
N THR A 133 15.81 18.92 26.61
CA THR A 133 16.50 18.98 27.92
C THR A 133 15.99 20.06 28.87
N GLY A 134 15.09 20.93 28.40
CA GLY A 134 14.59 22.10 29.14
C GLY A 134 13.42 21.79 30.07
N LYS A 135 12.91 22.83 30.76
CA LYS A 135 11.74 22.71 31.67
C LYS A 135 10.49 22.14 30.98
N ASP A 136 10.31 22.40 29.69
CA ASP A 136 9.18 21.92 28.90
C ASP A 136 9.15 20.38 28.77
N ALA A 137 10.31 19.71 28.83
CA ALA A 137 10.40 18.25 28.86
C ALA A 137 9.85 17.64 30.16
N LYS A 138 9.83 18.42 31.25
CA LYS A 138 9.32 18.02 32.57
C LYS A 138 7.81 18.17 32.73
N GLU A 139 7.15 18.92 31.83
CA GLU A 139 5.68 19.05 31.80
C GLU A 139 5.02 18.06 30.84
N MET A 140 5.79 17.43 29.94
CA MET A 140 5.28 16.48 28.95
C MET A 140 5.21 15.02 29.46
N TYR A 141 5.80 14.72 30.62
CA TYR A 141 5.80 13.44 31.33
C TYR A 141 5.34 13.63 32.77
#